data_AF-A0A378Q2B0-F1
#
_entry.id   AF-A0A378Q2B0-F1
#
_cell.length_a   1.000
_cell.length_b   1.000
_cell.length_c   1.000
_cell.angle_alpha   90.00
_cell.angle_beta   90.00
_cell.angle_gamma   90.00
#
_symmetry.space_group_name_H-M   'P 1'
#
loop_
_entity.id
_entity.type
_entity.pdbx_description
1 polymer ?
#
loop_
_entity_poly.entity_id
_entity_poly.type
_entity_poly.pdbx_seq_one_letter_code
_entity_poly.pdbx_strand_id
1 'polypeptide(L)'
;MSPNTSPNTNEIQAMQQRLDEIQALYREWLALQPKLEQARTHWQHSVAIMQKLETFYTNGEYGQLNDAVDAGADLDLTTQGEYSVLSEDALWDALGEQDQQLWALLRFAVKHLDRFSDNDKN
;
A
#
# COMPACT_ATOMS: atom_id res chain seq x y z
N MET A 1 18.84 55.30 -15.84
CA MET A 1 18.51 55.15 -14.42
C MET A 1 17.55 53.98 -14.31
N SER A 2 18.02 52.82 -13.88
CA SER A 2 17.15 51.66 -13.66
C SER A 2 16.39 51.87 -12.34
N PRO A 3 15.07 51.61 -12.27
CA PRO A 3 14.36 51.71 -11.00
C PRO A 3 14.90 50.61 -10.07
N ASN A 4 15.44 51.04 -8.94
CA ASN A 4 15.80 50.14 -7.85
C ASN A 4 14.50 49.70 -7.15
N THR A 5 13.88 48.64 -7.65
CA THR A 5 12.65 48.09 -7.07
C THR A 5 13.03 47.06 -6.00
N SER A 6 13.57 47.55 -4.87
CA SER A 6 13.65 46.72 -3.67
C SER A 6 12.23 46.50 -3.15
N PRO A 7 11.84 45.25 -2.84
CA PRO A 7 10.49 44.96 -2.39
C PRO A 7 10.17 45.71 -1.10
N ASN A 8 8.96 46.26 -1.02
CA ASN A 8 8.52 46.98 0.16
C ASN A 8 8.24 45.99 1.32
N THR A 9 8.08 46.50 2.54
CA THR A 9 7.90 45.68 3.74
C THR A 9 6.71 44.71 3.65
N ASN A 10 5.62 45.10 2.98
CA ASN A 10 4.45 44.24 2.81
C ASN A 10 4.72 43.09 1.83
N GLU A 11 5.46 43.36 0.76
CA GLU A 11 5.90 42.34 -0.20
C GLU A 11 6.85 41.33 0.45
N ILE A 12 7.82 41.82 1.24
CA ILE A 12 8.74 40.95 2.01
C ILE A 12 7.95 40.05 2.98
N GLN A 13 6.95 40.60 3.67
CA GLN A 13 6.12 39.83 4.60
C GLN A 13 5.30 38.75 3.88
N ALA A 14 4.70 39.08 2.73
CA ALA A 14 3.95 38.11 1.92
C ALA A 14 4.86 36.99 1.38
N MET A 15 6.08 37.34 0.94
CA MET A 15 7.08 36.37 0.50
C MET A 15 7.51 35.44 1.64
N GLN A 16 7.74 35.99 2.85
CA GLN A 16 8.10 35.19 4.01
C GLN A 16 6.98 34.22 4.42
N GLN A 17 5.72 34.69 4.44
CA GLN A 17 4.57 33.84 4.75
C GLN A 17 4.45 32.66 3.77
N ARG A 18 4.65 32.91 2.47
CA ARG A 18 4.64 31.85 1.46
C ARG A 18 5.80 30.87 1.64
N LEU A 19 6.98 31.37 1.99
CA LEU A 19 8.13 30.51 2.28
C LEU A 19 7.85 29.61 3.49
N ASP A 20 7.31 30.16 4.57
CA ASP A 20 6.99 29.41 5.78
C ASP A 20 5.96 28.31 5.50
N GLU A 21 4.94 28.59 4.69
CA GLU A 21 3.95 27.60 4.25
C GLU A 21 4.59 26.43 3.50
N ILE A 22 5.44 26.71 2.50
CA ILE A 22 6.12 25.66 1.74
C ILE A 22 7.10 24.87 2.60
N GLN A 23 7.81 25.53 3.52
CA GLN A 23 8.69 24.85 4.47
C GLN A 23 7.91 23.95 5.43
N ALA A 24 6.71 24.35 5.86
CA ALA A 24 5.84 23.52 6.68
C ALA A 24 5.43 22.25 5.93
N LEU A 25 4.99 22.38 4.67
CA LEU A 25 4.64 21.23 3.81
C LEU A 25 5.83 20.29 3.60
N TYR A 26 7.02 20.84 3.38
CA TYR A 26 8.23 20.03 3.22
C TYR A 26 8.56 19.24 4.49
N ARG A 27 8.45 19.85 5.67
CA ARG A 27 8.64 19.17 6.96
C ARG A 27 7.60 18.07 7.18
N GLU A 28 6.34 18.34 6.83
CA GLU A 28 5.27 17.33 6.90
C GLU A 28 5.58 16.12 6.01
N TRP A 29 6.02 16.37 4.77
CA TRP A 29 6.42 15.31 3.85
C TRP A 29 7.63 14.50 4.37
N LEU A 30 8.64 15.17 4.94
CA LEU A 30 9.78 14.49 5.56
C LEU A 30 9.36 13.60 6.73
N ALA A 31 8.43 14.07 7.57
CA ALA A 31 7.90 13.28 8.68
C ALA A 31 7.09 12.06 8.21
N LEU A 32 6.56 12.08 6.98
CA LEU A 32 5.84 10.96 6.39
C LEU A 32 6.76 9.87 5.82
N GLN A 33 7.98 10.22 5.37
CA GLN A 33 8.94 9.28 4.76
C GLN A 33 9.14 7.96 5.54
N PRO A 34 9.44 7.96 6.85
CA PRO A 34 9.65 6.70 7.58
C PRO A 34 8.39 5.82 7.62
N LYS A 35 7.19 6.42 7.62
CA LYS A 35 5.93 5.67 7.57
C LYS A 35 5.71 5.01 6.21
N LEU A 36 6.11 5.70 5.13
CA LEU A 36 6.02 5.15 3.77
C LEU A 36 7.02 4.00 3.57
N GLU A 37 8.23 4.13 4.11
CA GLU A 37 9.21 3.04 4.11
C GLU A 37 8.70 1.82 4.90
N GLN A 38 8.15 2.04 6.09
CA GLN A 38 7.53 0.99 6.88
C GLN A 38 6.36 0.33 6.14
N ALA A 39 5.49 1.12 5.53
CA ALA A 39 4.37 0.59 4.72
C ALA A 39 4.88 -0.28 3.57
N ARG A 40 5.98 0.11 2.91
CA ARG A 40 6.61 -0.72 1.86
C ARG A 40 7.08 -2.06 2.43
N THR A 41 7.73 -2.08 3.59
CA THR A 41 8.15 -3.33 4.25
C THR A 41 6.95 -4.19 4.62
N HIS A 42 5.86 -3.61 5.13
CA HIS A 42 4.63 -4.34 5.42
C HIS A 42 4.02 -4.96 4.16
N TRP A 43 3.99 -4.24 3.04
CA TRP A 43 3.52 -4.79 1.76
C TRP A 43 4.37 -5.96 1.29
N GLN A 44 5.70 -5.86 1.39
CA GLN A 44 6.60 -6.96 1.05
C GLN A 44 6.34 -8.19 1.93
N HIS A 45 6.11 -7.98 3.22
CA HIS A 45 5.79 -9.06 4.15
C HIS A 45 4.43 -9.70 3.83
N SER A 46 3.40 -8.90 3.51
CA SER A 46 2.08 -9.38 3.09
C SER A 46 2.19 -10.31 1.89
N VAL A 47 2.93 -9.90 0.85
CA VAL A 47 3.16 -10.73 -0.33
C VAL A 47 3.85 -12.06 0.03
N ALA A 48 4.86 -12.02 0.90
CA ALA A 48 5.56 -13.23 1.33
C ALA A 48 4.68 -14.20 2.14
N ILE A 49 3.74 -13.68 2.94
CA ILE A 49 2.73 -14.50 3.64
C ILE A 49 1.79 -15.14 2.62
N MET A 50 1.25 -14.33 1.71
CA MET A 50 0.26 -14.80 0.72
C MET A 50 0.84 -15.84 -0.23
N GLN A 51 2.12 -15.72 -0.61
CA GLN A 51 2.82 -16.76 -1.38
C GLN A 51 2.87 -18.12 -0.66
N LYS A 52 3.05 -18.12 0.66
CA LYS A 52 3.06 -19.37 1.45
C LYS A 52 1.66 -19.97 1.53
N LEU A 53 0.64 -19.13 1.74
CA LEU A 53 -0.75 -19.56 1.77
C LEU A 53 -1.21 -20.10 0.40
N GLU A 54 -0.85 -19.42 -0.68
CA GLU A 54 -1.11 -19.88 -2.05
C GLU A 54 -0.41 -21.21 -2.32
N THR A 55 0.85 -21.36 -1.89
CA THR A 55 1.58 -22.63 -2.02
C THR A 55 0.84 -23.76 -1.30
N PHE A 56 0.45 -23.55 -0.04
CA PHE A 56 -0.34 -24.52 0.73
C PHE A 56 -1.67 -24.88 0.04
N TYR A 57 -2.36 -23.88 -0.50
CA TYR A 57 -3.64 -24.06 -1.18
C TYR A 57 -3.51 -24.84 -2.49
N THR A 58 -2.41 -24.64 -3.23
CA THR A 58 -2.25 -25.14 -4.61
C THR A 58 -1.35 -26.37 -4.74
N ASN A 59 -0.49 -26.67 -3.77
CA ASN A 59 0.46 -27.79 -3.84
C ASN A 59 -0.16 -29.17 -3.52
N GLY A 60 -1.47 -29.22 -3.22
CA GLY A 60 -2.20 -30.43 -2.85
C GLY A 60 -2.25 -30.75 -1.36
N GLU A 61 -1.51 -30.02 -0.51
CA GLU A 61 -1.54 -30.19 0.96
C GLU A 61 -2.92 -29.83 1.52
N TYR A 62 -3.50 -28.72 1.06
CA TYR A 62 -4.88 -28.34 1.37
C TYR A 62 -5.89 -29.46 1.09
N GLY A 63 -5.80 -30.08 -0.09
CA GLY A 63 -6.70 -31.18 -0.48
C GLY A 63 -6.54 -32.41 0.42
N GLN A 64 -5.30 -32.77 0.75
CA GLN A 64 -5.03 -33.89 1.66
C GLN A 64 -5.61 -33.68 3.06
N LEU A 65 -5.52 -32.46 3.59
CA LEU A 65 -6.10 -32.13 4.89
C LEU A 65 -7.62 -32.14 4.85
N ASN A 66 -8.24 -31.62 3.78
CA ASN A 66 -9.69 -31.70 3.59
C ASN A 66 -10.17 -33.15 3.47
N ASP A 67 -9.52 -33.97 2.64
CA ASP A 67 -9.85 -35.40 2.52
C ASP A 67 -9.74 -36.13 3.86
N ALA A 68 -8.73 -35.79 4.69
CA ALA A 68 -8.54 -36.37 6.00
C ALA A 68 -9.65 -35.96 6.98
N VAL A 69 -10.07 -34.69 6.97
CA VAL A 69 -11.20 -34.19 7.78
C VAL A 69 -12.50 -34.85 7.33
N ASP A 70 -12.75 -34.96 6.02
CA ASP A 70 -13.91 -35.65 5.46
C ASP A 70 -13.93 -37.14 5.80
N ALA A 71 -12.75 -37.76 5.92
CA ALA A 71 -12.59 -39.13 6.39
C ALA A 71 -12.72 -39.29 7.93
N GLY A 72 -12.93 -38.20 8.67
CA GLY A 72 -13.18 -38.19 10.11
C GLY A 72 -11.95 -37.95 10.99
N ALA A 73 -10.86 -37.37 10.45
CA ALA A 73 -9.73 -36.93 11.27
C ALA A 73 -10.14 -35.82 12.25
N ASP A 74 -9.75 -35.97 13.52
CA ASP A 74 -10.04 -35.00 14.58
C ASP A 74 -8.96 -33.90 14.58
N LEU A 75 -9.10 -32.95 13.65
CA LEU A 75 -8.27 -31.75 13.58
C LEU A 75 -8.99 -30.58 14.27
N ASP A 76 -8.27 -29.80 15.05
CA ASP A 76 -8.82 -28.56 15.61
C ASP A 76 -8.90 -27.48 14.52
N LEU A 77 -10.12 -27.18 14.10
CA LEU A 77 -10.43 -26.14 13.12
C LEU A 77 -10.88 -24.82 13.78
N THR A 78 -10.75 -24.70 15.10
CA THR A 78 -11.13 -23.50 15.84
C THR A 78 -10.21 -22.34 15.48
N THR A 79 -10.83 -21.20 15.20
CA THR A 79 -10.16 -19.96 14.81
C THR A 79 -10.40 -18.85 15.83
N GLN A 80 -9.64 -17.75 15.74
CA GLN A 80 -9.77 -16.60 16.64
C GLN A 80 -10.83 -15.57 16.18
N GLY A 81 -11.73 -15.97 15.28
CA GLY A 81 -12.78 -15.12 14.70
C GLY A 81 -12.77 -15.08 13.17
N GLU A 82 -11.71 -15.58 12.53
CA GLU A 82 -11.59 -15.81 11.10
C GLU A 82 -12.21 -17.14 10.64
N TYR A 83 -12.34 -17.38 9.33
CA TYR A 83 -12.67 -18.71 8.82
C TYR A 83 -11.46 -19.63 8.90
N SER A 84 -11.71 -20.94 9.11
CA SER A 84 -10.64 -21.93 9.01
C SER A 84 -10.04 -21.90 7.61
N VAL A 85 -8.72 -22.07 7.50
CA VAL A 85 -8.04 -22.14 6.20
C VAL A 85 -8.48 -23.34 5.35
N LEU A 86 -9.16 -24.33 5.96
CA LEU A 86 -9.78 -25.48 5.26
C LEU A 86 -11.21 -25.21 4.81
N SER A 87 -11.81 -24.07 5.17
CA SER A 87 -13.12 -23.68 4.64
C SER A 87 -13.03 -23.43 3.14
N GLU A 88 -14.06 -23.87 2.40
CA GLU A 88 -14.08 -24.01 0.93
C GLU A 88 -13.50 -22.81 0.17
N ASP A 89 -13.78 -21.59 0.63
CA ASP A 89 -13.37 -20.36 -0.05
C ASP A 89 -12.41 -19.46 0.75
N ALA A 90 -12.01 -19.83 1.97
CA ALA A 90 -11.30 -18.90 2.87
C ALA A 90 -9.98 -18.39 2.28
N LEU A 91 -9.16 -19.28 1.70
CA LEU A 91 -7.91 -18.89 1.05
C LEU A 91 -8.13 -18.30 -0.34
N TRP A 92 -9.14 -18.78 -1.07
CA TRP A 92 -9.49 -18.23 -2.39
C TRP A 92 -9.87 -16.74 -2.29
N ASP A 93 -10.77 -16.40 -1.36
CA ASP A 93 -11.21 -15.03 -1.12
C ASP A 93 -10.04 -14.15 -0.65
N ALA A 94 -9.24 -14.64 0.31
CA ALA A 94 -8.10 -13.89 0.82
C ALA A 94 -7.08 -13.56 -0.29
N LEU A 95 -6.78 -14.52 -1.18
CA LEU A 95 -5.90 -14.30 -2.32
C LEU A 95 -6.47 -13.23 -3.27
N GLY A 96 -7.77 -13.30 -3.55
CA GLY A 96 -8.47 -12.29 -4.35
C GLY A 96 -8.42 -10.88 -3.72
N GLU A 97 -8.60 -10.77 -2.40
CA GLU A 97 -8.48 -9.50 -1.68
C GLU A 97 -7.07 -8.91 -1.76
N GLN A 98 -6.04 -9.74 -1.59
CA GLN A 98 -4.64 -9.32 -1.73
C GLN A 98 -4.36 -8.80 -3.14
N ASP A 99 -4.84 -9.47 -4.18
CA ASP A 99 -4.70 -9.04 -5.56
C ASP A 99 -5.36 -7.68 -5.80
N GLN A 100 -6.58 -7.48 -5.30
CA GLN A 100 -7.28 -6.20 -5.41
C GLN A 100 -6.49 -5.06 -4.76
N GLN A 101 -5.89 -5.30 -3.59
CA GLN A 101 -5.05 -4.32 -2.90
C GLN A 101 -3.79 -3.98 -3.72
N LEU A 102 -3.10 -4.98 -4.25
CA LEU A 102 -1.90 -4.77 -5.09
C LEU A 102 -2.24 -4.00 -6.38
N TRP A 103 -3.36 -4.32 -7.02
CA TRP A 103 -3.85 -3.58 -8.18
C TRP A 103 -4.17 -2.13 -7.86
N ALA A 104 -4.78 -1.86 -6.69
CA ALA A 104 -5.07 -0.50 -6.25
C ALA A 104 -3.77 0.31 -6.04
N LEU A 105 -2.75 -0.29 -5.41
CA LEU A 105 -1.43 0.34 -5.24
C LEU A 105 -0.74 0.62 -6.58
N LEU A 106 -0.76 -0.34 -7.51
CA LEU A 106 -0.18 -0.18 -8.83
C LEU A 106 -0.85 0.98 -9.58
N ARG A 107 -2.18 0.99 -9.63
CA ARG A 107 -2.95 2.07 -10.29
C ARG A 107 -2.70 3.42 -9.64
N PHE A 108 -2.62 3.48 -8.31
CA PHE A 108 -2.27 4.70 -7.57
C PHE A 108 -0.87 5.22 -7.97
N ALA A 109 0.14 4.34 -7.99
CA ALA A 109 1.50 4.71 -8.34
C ALA A 109 1.60 5.19 -9.79
N VAL A 110 1.06 4.42 -10.74
CA VAL A 110 1.05 4.77 -12.17
C VAL A 110 0.38 6.14 -12.38
N LYS A 111 -0.81 6.36 -11.81
CA LYS A 111 -1.53 7.64 -11.93
C LYS A 111 -0.70 8.86 -11.50
N HIS A 112 0.16 8.73 -10.49
CA HIS A 112 0.95 9.84 -9.98
C HIS A 112 2.35 9.95 -10.61
N LEU A 113 2.83 8.88 -11.26
CA LEU A 113 4.06 8.90 -12.05
C LEU A 113 3.81 9.40 -13.48
N ASP A 114 2.62 9.15 -14.05
CA ASP A 114 2.25 9.51 -15.43
C ASP A 114 1.98 11.02 -15.65
N ARG A 115 2.29 11.86 -14.65
CA ARG A 115 2.06 13.32 -14.69
C ARG A 115 2.94 14.07 -15.70
N PHE A 116 3.88 13.38 -16.34
CA PHE A 116 4.75 13.94 -17.38
C PHE A 116 4.30 13.61 -18.81
N SER A 117 3.34 12.69 -19.02
CA SER A 117 2.87 12.35 -20.37
C SER A 117 2.01 13.44 -21.03
N ASP A 118 1.43 14.37 -20.26
CA ASP A 118 0.56 15.44 -20.78
C ASP A 118 1.31 16.76 -21.08
N ASN A 119 2.58 16.89 -20.68
CA ASN A 119 3.37 18.12 -20.88
C ASN A 119 4.08 18.22 -22.24
N ASP A 120 3.99 17.21 -23.10
CA ASP A 120 4.57 17.21 -24.46
C ASP A 120 3.59 17.69 -25.55
N LYS A 121 2.45 18.28 -25.16
CA LYS A 121 1.50 18.93 -26.07
C LYS A 121 1.39 20.42 -25.80
N ASN A 122 2.49 21.16 -26.01
CA ASN A 122 2.43 22.61 -26.24
C ASN A 122 3.57 23.10 -27.12
#